data_AF-A0A2W4LDY7-F1
#
_entry.id   AF-A0A2W4LDY7-F1
#
_cell.length_a   1.000
_cell.length_b   1.000
_cell.length_c   1.000
_cell.angle_alpha   90.00
_cell.angle_beta   90.00
_cell.angle_gamma   90.00
#
_symmetry.space_group_name_H-M   'P 1'
#
loop_
_entity.id
_entity.type
_entity.pdbx_description
1 polymer ?
#
loop_
_entity_poly.entity_id
_entity_poly.type
_entity_poly.pdbx_seq_one_letter_code
_entity_poly.pdbx_strand_id
1 'polypeptide(L)'
;MAASPHRASHEPHPWAEMTPEQVLDALVYELYGPISALGAQVNRLTTGAFEDDELGDMLAQLRERVDELSRVVVVLKRYNDEHRGNALGAQQ
;
A
#
# COMPACT_ATOMS: atom_id res chain seq x y z
N MET A 1 24.81 -22.64 -18.52
CA MET A 1 23.56 -22.91 -17.78
C MET A 1 23.89 -23.02 -16.31
N ALA A 2 23.39 -22.08 -15.50
CA ALA A 2 23.19 -22.26 -14.07
C ALA A 2 22.10 -21.27 -13.66
N ALA A 3 20.87 -21.77 -13.53
CA ALA A 3 19.75 -20.98 -13.03
C ALA A 3 19.93 -20.83 -11.51
N SER A 4 20.21 -19.62 -11.05
CA SER A 4 20.11 -19.31 -9.63
C SER A 4 18.63 -19.34 -9.24
N PRO A 5 18.21 -20.14 -8.26
CA PRO A 5 16.85 -20.07 -7.77
C PRO A 5 16.68 -18.74 -7.07
N HIS A 6 15.89 -17.85 -7.67
CA HIS A 6 15.28 -16.74 -6.96
C HIS A 6 14.44 -17.34 -5.82
N ARG A 7 15.06 -17.53 -4.64
CA ARG A 7 14.30 -17.63 -3.40
C ARG A 7 13.68 -16.25 -3.23
N ALA A 8 12.48 -16.08 -3.78
CA ALA A 8 11.56 -15.05 -3.33
C ALA A 8 11.57 -15.17 -1.81
N SER A 9 12.19 -14.20 -1.16
CA SER A 9 12.20 -14.15 0.30
C SER A 9 10.74 -13.96 0.67
N HIS A 10 10.11 -15.05 1.14
CA HIS A 10 8.77 -15.02 1.69
C HIS A 10 8.90 -14.36 3.05
N GLU A 11 9.23 -13.06 3.07
CA GLU A 11 8.95 -12.28 4.26
C GLU A 11 7.45 -12.44 4.50
N PRO A 12 7.05 -12.94 5.68
CA PRO A 12 5.64 -13.09 5.98
C PRO A 12 4.97 -11.74 5.78
N HIS A 13 3.84 -11.73 5.08
CA HIS A 13 3.12 -10.48 4.87
C HIS A 13 2.83 -9.86 6.26
N PRO A 14 2.90 -8.53 6.40
CA PRO A 14 2.92 -7.87 7.71
C PRO A 14 1.68 -8.15 8.57
N TRP A 15 0.62 -8.67 7.95
CA TRP A 15 -0.67 -8.97 8.58
C TRP A 15 -0.94 -10.48 8.71
N ALA A 16 0.06 -11.36 8.52
CA ALA A 16 -0.14 -12.83 8.48
C ALA A 16 -0.77 -13.39 9.73
N GLU A 17 -0.46 -12.79 10.86
CA GLU A 17 -0.91 -13.24 12.18
C GLU A 17 -1.99 -12.32 12.76
N MET A 18 -2.46 -11.33 12.00
CA MET A 18 -3.46 -10.37 12.45
C MET A 18 -4.88 -10.88 12.21
N THR A 19 -5.80 -10.55 13.13
CA THR A 19 -7.24 -10.74 12.90
C THR A 19 -7.80 -9.68 11.95
N PRO A 20 -8.98 -9.89 11.34
CA PRO A 20 -9.60 -8.88 10.47
C PRO A 20 -9.78 -7.51 11.15
N GLU A 21 -10.12 -7.49 12.44
CA GLU A 21 -10.26 -6.24 13.22
C GLU A 21 -8.92 -5.52 13.37
N GLN A 22 -7.84 -6.26 13.64
CA GLN A 22 -6.49 -5.70 13.75
C GLN A 22 -5.99 -5.15 12.42
N VAL A 23 -6.32 -5.82 11.31
CA VAL A 23 -6.02 -5.31 9.96
C VAL A 23 -6.80 -4.05 9.65
N LEU A 24 -8.07 -3.95 10.04
CA LEU A 24 -8.86 -2.73 9.87
C LEU A 24 -8.23 -1.55 10.63
N ASP A 25 -7.82 -1.76 11.87
CA ASP A 25 -7.13 -0.73 12.65
C ASP A 25 -5.81 -0.31 11.97
N ALA A 26 -4.98 -1.27 11.54
CA ALA A 26 -3.74 -1.00 10.84
C ALA A 26 -3.96 -0.22 9.52
N LEU A 27 -4.97 -0.61 8.74
CA LEU A 27 -5.32 0.06 7.49
C LEU A 27 -5.68 1.53 7.69
N VAL A 28 -6.40 1.87 8.76
CA VAL A 28 -6.74 3.28 9.05
C VAL A 28 -5.46 4.11 9.24
N TYR A 29 -4.49 3.60 9.98
CA TYR A 29 -3.21 4.28 10.19
C TYR A 29 -2.37 4.35 8.91
N GLU A 30 -2.26 3.23 8.19
CA GLU A 30 -1.45 3.15 6.96
C GLU A 30 -2.01 3.99 5.82
N LEU A 31 -3.33 4.15 5.72
CA LEU A 31 -3.98 4.95 4.68
C LEU A 31 -3.98 6.44 5.00
N TYR A 32 -4.05 6.83 6.28
CA TYR A 32 -4.19 8.24 6.66
C TYR A 32 -3.04 9.11 6.14
N GLY A 33 -1.80 8.67 6.35
CA GLY A 33 -0.59 9.38 5.92
C GLY A 33 -0.58 9.71 4.42
N PRO A 34 -0.57 8.70 3.53
CA PRO A 34 -0.52 8.92 2.09
C PRO A 34 -1.75 9.66 1.54
N ILE A 35 -2.96 9.40 2.06
CA ILE A 35 -4.17 10.13 1.61
C ILE A 35 -4.10 11.60 1.98
N SER A 36 -3.69 11.92 3.22
CA SER A 36 -3.57 13.31 3.68
C SER A 36 -2.51 14.06 2.86
N ALA A 37 -1.36 13.43 2.61
CA ALA A 37 -0.30 13.99 1.78
C ALA A 37 -0.74 14.22 0.33
N LEU A 38 -1.45 13.26 -0.28
CA LEU A 38 -2.03 13.42 -1.62
C LEU A 38 -3.02 14.58 -1.66
N GLY A 39 -3.90 14.71 -0.66
CA GLY A 39 -4.85 15.81 -0.58
C GLY A 39 -4.15 17.17 -0.53
N ALA A 40 -3.09 17.30 0.27
CA ALA A 40 -2.31 18.53 0.34
C ALA A 40 -1.61 18.87 -1.00
N GLN A 41 -1.03 17.87 -1.66
CA GLN A 41 -0.34 18.06 -2.95
C GLN A 41 -1.30 18.40 -4.08
N VAL A 42 -2.44 17.71 -4.17
CA VAL A 42 -3.51 18.03 -5.12
C VAL A 42 -4.03 19.44 -4.87
N ASN A 43 -4.24 19.85 -3.62
CA ASN A 43 -4.66 21.21 -3.30
C ASN A 43 -3.63 22.26 -3.74
N ARG A 44 -2.32 22.00 -3.57
CA ARG A 44 -1.27 22.90 -4.08
C ARG A 44 -1.30 22.99 -5.60
N LEU A 45 -1.48 21.86 -6.30
CA LEU A 45 -1.60 21.83 -7.77
C LEU A 45 -2.80 22.63 -8.26
N THR A 46 -3.97 22.47 -7.65
CA THR A 46 -5.20 23.14 -8.08
C THR A 46 -5.20 24.63 -7.79
N THR A 47 -4.51 25.06 -6.74
CA THR A 47 -4.40 26.48 -6.36
C THR A 47 -3.29 27.21 -7.09
N GLY A 48 -2.37 26.50 -7.75
CA GLY A 48 -1.17 27.11 -8.33
C GLY A 48 -0.19 27.62 -7.27
N ALA A 49 -0.29 27.11 -6.03
CA ALA A 49 0.56 27.53 -4.90
C ALA A 49 1.91 26.80 -4.90
N PHE A 50 2.66 26.97 -6.00
CA PHE A 50 3.99 26.41 -6.23
C PHE A 50 4.77 27.22 -7.26
N GLU A 51 6.09 27.15 -7.18
CA GLU A 51 7.00 27.75 -8.17
C GLU A 51 7.21 26.79 -9.37
N ASP A 52 7.59 27.31 -10.54
CA ASP A 52 7.68 26.53 -11.78
C ASP A 52 8.68 25.35 -11.68
N ASP A 53 9.73 25.48 -10.86
CA ASP A 53 10.72 24.46 -10.58
C ASP A 53 10.25 23.41 -9.56
N GLU A 54 9.23 23.71 -8.74
CA GLU A 54 8.65 22.77 -7.77
C GLU A 54 7.69 21.74 -8.39
N LEU A 55 7.19 22.00 -9.61
CA LEU A 55 6.20 21.14 -10.26
C LEU A 55 6.71 19.69 -10.43
N GLY A 56 7.97 19.53 -10.82
CA GLY A 56 8.59 18.22 -11.00
C GLY A 56 8.61 17.41 -9.70
N ASP A 57 9.02 18.05 -8.62
CA ASP A 57 9.10 17.44 -7.29
C ASP A 57 7.71 17.10 -6.76
N MET A 58 6.72 17.98 -6.97
CA MET A 58 5.34 17.72 -6.58
C MET A 58 4.75 16.50 -7.30
N LEU A 59 4.99 16.37 -8.61
CA LEU A 59 4.54 15.20 -9.37
C LEU A 59 5.26 13.92 -8.93
N ALA A 60 6.54 14.00 -8.60
CA ALA A 60 7.30 12.88 -8.06
C ALA A 60 6.74 12.41 -6.70
N GLN A 61 6.43 13.34 -5.80
CA GLN A 61 5.85 13.02 -4.50
C GLN A 61 4.43 12.44 -4.63
N LEU A 62 3.60 12.97 -5.53
CA LEU A 62 2.27 12.41 -5.81
C LEU A 62 2.37 10.95 -6.25
N ARG A 63 3.30 10.67 -7.18
CA ARG A 63 3.55 9.31 -7.65
C ARG A 63 3.98 8.39 -6.52
N GLU A 64 4.88 8.85 -5.66
CA GLU A 64 5.34 8.08 -4.50
C GLU A 64 4.19 7.71 -3.56
N ARG A 65 3.29 8.66 -3.23
CA ARG A 65 2.13 8.37 -2.38
C ARG A 65 1.15 7.40 -3.05
N VAL A 66 0.95 7.50 -4.37
CA VAL A 66 0.15 6.51 -5.13
C VAL A 66 0.80 5.12 -5.09
N ASP A 67 2.13 5.04 -5.20
CA ASP A 67 2.85 3.78 -5.12
C ASP A 67 2.75 3.17 -3.71
N GLU A 68 2.76 3.98 -2.65
CA GLU A 68 2.51 3.53 -1.28
C GLU A 68 1.10 2.96 -1.11
N LEU A 69 0.07 3.70 -1.55
CA LEU A 69 -1.31 3.21 -1.50
C LEU A 69 -1.47 1.90 -2.29
N SER A 70 -0.82 1.80 -3.45
CA SER A 70 -0.84 0.59 -4.26
C SER A 70 -0.25 -0.61 -3.52
N ARG A 71 0.84 -0.41 -2.77
CA ARG A 71 1.43 -1.46 -1.92
C ARG A 71 0.47 -1.90 -0.82
N VAL A 72 -0.17 -0.97 -0.11
CA VAL A 72 -1.17 -1.28 0.93
C VAL A 72 -2.30 -2.12 0.35
N VAL A 73 -2.83 -1.76 -0.81
CA VAL A 73 -3.89 -2.52 -1.51
C VAL A 73 -3.44 -3.92 -1.90
N VAL A 74 -2.21 -4.07 -2.39
CA VAL A 74 -1.66 -5.40 -2.75
C VAL A 74 -1.52 -6.28 -1.52
N VAL A 75 -1.04 -5.75 -0.39
CA VAL A 75 -0.92 -6.49 0.87
C VAL A 75 -2.31 -6.89 1.37
N LEU A 76 -3.30 -6.00 1.32
CA LEU A 76 -4.69 -6.30 1.69
C LEU A 76 -5.32 -7.39 0.83
N LYS A 77 -5.06 -7.35 -0.48
CA LYS A 77 -5.54 -8.39 -1.38
C LYS A 77 -4.99 -9.76 -0.98
N ARG A 78 -3.67 -9.84 -0.71
CA ARG A 78 -3.04 -11.10 -0.28
C ARG A 78 -3.61 -11.62 1.04
N TYR A 79 -3.72 -10.74 2.05
CA TYR A 79 -4.35 -11.07 3.33
C TYR A 79 -5.76 -11.67 3.15
N ASN A 80 -6.59 -11.04 2.30
CA ASN A 80 -7.95 -11.50 2.04
C ASN A 80 -8.02 -12.81 1.26
N ASP A 81 -7.09 -13.04 0.33
CA ASP A 81 -7.02 -14.29 -0.44
C ASP A 81 -6.66 -15.46 0.48
N GLU A 82 -5.72 -15.26 1.42
CA GLU A 82 -5.30 -16.26 2.40
C GLU A 82 -6.40 -16.55 3.43
N HIS A 83 -7.02 -15.53 4.01
CA HIS A 83 -8.12 -15.70 4.96
C HIS A 83 -9.34 -16.42 4.35
N ARG A 84 -9.65 -16.15 3.08
CA ARG A 84 -10.73 -16.81 2.37
C ARG A 84 -10.40 -18.26 2.05
N GLY A 85 -9.15 -18.55 1.68
CA GLY A 85 -8.66 -19.93 1.51
C GLY A 85 -8.80 -20.74 2.80
N ASN A 86 -8.41 -20.16 3.94
CA ASN A 86 -8.54 -20.79 5.25
C ASN A 86 -10.00 -21.03 5.67
N ALA A 87 -10.88 -20.05 5.43
CA ALA A 87 -12.31 -20.19 5.73
C ALA A 87 -13.00 -21.29 4.90
N LEU A 88 -12.60 -21.46 3.63
CA LEU A 88 -13.13 -22.53 2.76
C LEU A 88 -12.55 -23.91 3.12
N GLY A 89 -11.28 -23.97 3.55
CA GLY A 89 -10.64 -25.20 4.01
C GLY A 89 -11.17 -25.73 5.34
N ALA A 90 -11.67 -24.86 6.22
CA ALA A 90 -12.26 -25.23 7.51
C ALA A 90 -13.69 -25.81 7.41
N GLN A 91 -14.32 -25.79 6.23
CA GLN A 91 -15.66 -26.31 5.97
C GLN A 91 -15.68 -27.71 5.31
N GLN A 92 -14.51 -28.33 5.11
CA GLN A 92 -14.35 -29.70 4.60
C GLN A 92 -13.87 -30.64 5.69
#